data_AF-A0A2G9ZCT4-F1
#
_entry.id   AF-A0A2G9ZCT4-F1
#
_cell.length_a   1.000
_cell.length_b   1.000
_cell.length_c   1.000
_cell.angle_alpha   90.00
_cell.angle_beta   90.00
_cell.angle_gamma   90.00
#
_symmetry.space_group_name_H-M   'P 1'
#
loop_
_entity.id
_entity.type
_entity.pdbx_description
1 polymer ?
#
loop_
_entity_poly.entity_id
_entity_poly.type
_entity_poly.pdbx_seq_one_letter_code
_entity_poly.pdbx_strand_id
1 'polypeptide(L)'
;MAIKNINNQKGFTLIEMIVALSIFSILAIFVLDFYIKSSKNYIGSMSTREAQQNIRSTMEMITRYAKLSRTANWDGSTLSLNVRDENNINNYTVSFTRILGRVNPGDNKQYDVIQMTTGGNSRPFTSILTSQNLNISTFNVEFSPGVPTIITITLGGRTEESDDATATTRQGQSTEQGLSRNGTFGEVRFRTSVALRGQYY
;
A
#
# COMPACT_ATOMS: atom_id res chain seq x y z
N MET A 1 73.81 21.31 20.74
CA MET A 1 73.06 20.87 19.55
C MET A 1 72.61 19.44 19.80
N ALA A 2 71.34 19.22 20.14
CA ALA A 2 70.84 17.90 20.54
C ALA A 2 70.35 17.14 19.30
N ILE A 3 70.94 15.97 19.04
CA ILE A 3 70.53 15.06 17.98
C ILE A 3 69.27 14.33 18.46
N LYS A 4 68.13 14.67 17.85
CA LYS A 4 66.84 14.03 18.08
C LYS A 4 66.87 12.63 17.44
N ASN A 5 66.89 11.58 18.26
CA ASN A 5 66.86 10.19 17.81
C ASN A 5 65.54 9.88 17.08
N ILE A 6 65.61 9.62 15.77
CA ILE A 6 64.48 9.19 14.93
C ILE A 6 64.60 7.67 14.73
N ASN A 7 64.55 6.87 15.79
CA ASN A 7 64.77 5.42 15.69
C ASN A 7 63.66 4.62 16.37
N ASN A 8 62.43 4.72 15.84
CA ASN A 8 61.37 3.76 16.19
C ASN A 8 60.31 3.57 15.09
N GLN A 9 60.72 3.64 13.81
CA GLN A 9 59.85 3.25 12.70
C GLN A 9 59.94 1.73 12.51
N LYS A 10 59.22 0.96 13.34
CA LYS A 10 59.01 -0.47 13.08
C LYS A 10 58.13 -0.57 11.83
N GLY A 11 58.72 -1.01 10.72
CA GLY A 11 58.00 -1.26 9.47
C GLY A 11 56.97 -2.38 9.65
N PHE A 12 55.87 -2.30 8.91
CA PHE A 12 54.83 -3.33 8.88
C PHE A 12 55.43 -4.66 8.37
N THR A 13 55.16 -5.74 9.10
CA THR A 13 55.53 -7.07 8.65
C THR A 13 54.52 -7.60 7.63
N LEU A 14 54.97 -8.47 6.71
CA LEU A 14 54.10 -9.11 5.72
C LEU A 14 52.92 -9.84 6.38
N ILE A 15 53.18 -10.51 7.50
CA ILE A 15 52.17 -11.27 8.24
C ILE A 15 51.10 -10.38 8.86
N GLU A 16 51.48 -9.22 9.41
CA GLU A 16 50.51 -8.25 9.94
C GLU A 16 49.57 -7.73 8.85
N MET A 17 50.07 -7.55 7.62
CA MET A 17 49.24 -7.12 6.49
C MET A 17 48.23 -8.20 6.08
N ILE A 18 48.65 -9.46 6.00
CA ILE A 18 47.76 -10.59 5.64
C ILE A 18 46.67 -10.77 6.70
N VAL A 19 47.02 -10.67 7.98
CA VAL A 19 46.05 -10.77 9.07
C VAL A 19 45.07 -9.58 9.04
N ALA A 20 45.56 -8.36 8.84
CA ALA A 20 44.72 -7.16 8.74
C ALA A 20 43.74 -7.24 7.56
N LEU A 21 44.21 -7.69 6.38
CA LEU A 21 43.36 -7.89 5.21
C LEU A 21 42.30 -8.96 5.46
N SER A 22 42.67 -10.06 6.13
CA SER A 22 41.74 -11.15 6.44
C SER A 22 40.61 -10.67 7.36
N ILE A 23 40.94 -9.94 8.42
CA ILE A 23 39.96 -9.34 9.34
C ILE A 23 39.09 -8.33 8.60
N PHE A 24 39.70 -7.49 7.75
CA PHE A 24 38.97 -6.49 6.96
C PHE A 24 37.96 -7.14 5.99
N SER A 25 38.34 -8.22 5.30
CA SER A 25 37.43 -8.95 4.40
C SER A 25 36.22 -9.51 5.14
N ILE A 26 36.42 -10.08 6.33
CA ILE A 26 35.33 -10.59 7.16
C ILE A 26 34.38 -9.46 7.57
N LEU A 27 34.95 -8.32 8.03
CA LEU A 27 34.15 -7.14 8.40
C LEU A 27 33.37 -6.58 7.21
N ALA A 28 33.97 -6.53 6.03
CA ALA A 28 33.31 -6.06 4.81
C ALA A 28 32.09 -6.93 4.46
N ILE A 29 32.19 -8.25 4.59
CA ILE A 29 31.08 -9.18 4.36
C ILE A 29 29.94 -8.91 5.36
N PHE A 30 30.25 -8.73 6.65
CA PHE A 30 29.24 -8.42 7.66
C PHE A 30 28.51 -7.10 7.39
N VAL A 31 29.25 -6.05 7.02
CA VAL A 31 28.66 -4.74 6.70
C VAL A 31 27.76 -4.85 5.48
N LEU A 32 28.18 -5.58 4.45
CA LEU A 32 27.39 -5.76 3.23
C LEU A 32 26.09 -6.53 3.49
N ASP A 33 26.16 -7.63 4.24
CA ASP A 33 24.98 -8.42 4.60
C ASP A 33 24.00 -7.61 5.45
N PHE A 34 24.50 -6.85 6.42
CA PHE A 34 23.69 -5.93 7.20
C PHE A 34 23.00 -4.87 6.33
N TYR A 35 23.75 -4.25 5.41
CA TYR A 35 23.22 -3.25 4.49
C TYR A 35 22.12 -3.81 3.59
N ILE A 36 22.33 -4.98 2.99
CA ILE A 36 21.33 -5.63 2.12
C ILE A 36 20.05 -5.93 2.91
N LYS A 37 20.17 -6.48 4.12
CA LYS A 37 19.02 -6.76 5.00
C LYS A 37 18.28 -5.50 5.41
N SER A 38 19.02 -4.44 5.77
CA SER A 38 18.44 -3.15 6.17
C SER A 38 17.67 -2.49 5.01
N SER A 39 18.28 -2.45 3.82
CA SER A 39 17.68 -1.87 2.62
C SER A 39 16.38 -2.59 2.23
N LYS A 40 16.38 -3.93 2.25
CA LYS A 40 15.18 -4.74 2.00
C LYS A 40 14.04 -4.38 2.96
N ASN A 41 14.32 -4.38 4.26
CA ASN A 41 13.31 -4.04 5.28
C ASN A 41 12.74 -2.63 5.09
N TYR A 42 13.59 -1.66 4.70
CA TYR A 42 13.17 -0.29 4.46
C TYR A 42 12.16 -0.19 3.31
N ILE A 43 12.43 -0.85 2.18
CA ILE A 43 11.57 -0.76 0.99
C ILE A 43 10.23 -1.46 1.22
N GLY A 44 10.21 -2.62 1.88
CA GLY A 44 8.95 -3.29 2.23
C GLY A 44 8.09 -2.46 3.18
N SER A 45 8.72 -1.78 4.14
CA SER A 45 8.04 -0.87 5.05
C SER A 45 7.41 0.32 4.31
N MET A 46 8.07 0.83 3.27
CA MET A 46 7.53 1.91 2.45
C MET A 46 6.30 1.46 1.65
N SER A 47 6.39 0.32 0.97
CA SER A 47 5.25 -0.27 0.22
C SER A 47 4.01 -0.51 1.12
N THR A 48 4.21 -1.04 2.33
CA THR A 48 3.11 -1.23 3.28
C THR A 48 2.48 0.10 3.71
N ARG A 49 3.29 1.14 3.95
CA ARG A 49 2.78 2.47 4.31
C ARG A 49 1.95 3.08 3.18
N GLU A 50 2.42 2.94 1.94
CA GLU A 50 1.67 3.41 0.76
C GLU A 50 0.34 2.70 0.62
N ALA A 51 0.30 1.37 0.79
CA ALA A 51 -0.95 0.60 0.80
C ALA A 51 -1.90 1.06 1.92
N GLN A 52 -1.39 1.27 3.14
CA GLN A 52 -2.19 1.78 4.25
C GLN A 52 -2.78 3.16 3.95
N GLN A 53 -1.99 4.07 3.40
CA GLN A 53 -2.44 5.40 3.03
C GLN A 53 -3.50 5.34 1.91
N ASN A 54 -3.30 4.47 0.93
CA ASN A 54 -4.22 4.31 -0.18
C ASN A 54 -5.58 3.74 0.24
N ILE A 55 -5.59 2.70 1.09
CA ILE A 55 -6.83 2.15 1.66
C ILE A 55 -7.51 3.20 2.53
N ARG A 56 -6.75 3.93 3.37
CA ARG A 56 -7.30 4.99 4.22
C ARG A 56 -7.97 6.08 3.39
N SER A 57 -7.30 6.59 2.35
CA SER A 57 -7.85 7.60 1.45
C SER A 57 -9.13 7.10 0.75
N THR A 58 -9.14 5.83 0.31
CA THR A 58 -10.33 5.21 -0.29
C THR A 58 -11.48 5.12 0.73
N MET A 59 -11.19 4.67 1.96
CA MET A 59 -12.17 4.58 3.04
C MET A 59 -12.73 5.94 3.45
N GLU A 60 -11.90 6.98 3.51
CA GLU A 60 -12.33 8.35 3.78
C GLU A 60 -13.30 8.84 2.71
N MET A 61 -13.02 8.55 1.44
CA MET A 61 -13.91 8.90 0.34
C MET A 61 -15.25 8.17 0.41
N ILE A 62 -15.25 6.84 0.62
CA ILE A 62 -16.49 6.06 0.77
C ILE A 62 -17.30 6.58 1.97
N THR A 63 -16.63 6.79 3.11
CA THR A 63 -17.27 7.28 4.34
C THR A 63 -17.87 8.67 4.13
N ARG A 64 -17.18 9.56 3.41
CA ARG A 64 -17.70 10.90 3.09
C ARG A 64 -19.01 10.82 2.33
N TYR A 65 -19.08 10.02 1.27
CA TYR A 65 -20.32 9.86 0.50
C TYR A 65 -21.41 9.12 1.28
N ALA A 66 -21.03 8.15 2.11
CA ALA A 66 -21.97 7.47 2.99
C ALA A 66 -22.66 8.43 3.97
N LYS A 67 -21.90 9.36 4.58
CA LYS A 67 -22.45 10.42 5.45
C LYS A 67 -23.42 11.35 4.72
N LEU A 68 -23.27 11.52 3.41
CA LEU A 68 -24.15 12.38 2.62
C LEU A 68 -25.35 11.63 2.04
N SER A 69 -25.30 10.30 2.04
CA SER A 69 -26.31 9.46 1.44
C SER A 69 -27.53 9.25 2.35
N ARG A 70 -28.70 9.11 1.71
CA ARG A 70 -29.97 8.81 2.39
C ARG A 70 -30.27 7.32 2.44
N THR A 71 -29.93 6.65 1.34
CA THR A 71 -30.09 5.22 1.18
C THR A 71 -28.78 4.65 0.64
N ALA A 72 -28.48 3.43 1.08
CA ALA A 72 -27.33 2.67 0.62
C ALA A 72 -27.81 1.26 0.27
N ASN A 73 -27.28 0.70 -0.81
CA ASN A 73 -27.54 -0.66 -1.25
C ASN A 73 -26.22 -1.38 -1.49
N TRP A 74 -26.16 -2.66 -1.14
CA TRP A 74 -25.00 -3.51 -1.32
C TRP A 74 -25.44 -4.81 -1.99
N ASP A 75 -24.79 -5.16 -3.10
CA ASP A 75 -25.08 -6.38 -3.86
C ASP A 75 -24.05 -7.50 -3.67
N GLY A 76 -23.08 -7.31 -2.76
CA GLY A 76 -21.94 -8.21 -2.58
C GLY A 76 -20.65 -7.76 -3.28
N SER A 77 -20.72 -6.80 -4.20
CA SER A 77 -19.58 -6.29 -4.97
C SER A 77 -19.55 -4.77 -5.09
N THR A 78 -20.74 -4.15 -5.13
CA THR A 78 -20.97 -2.74 -5.35
C THR A 78 -21.78 -2.14 -4.22
N LEU A 79 -21.23 -1.09 -3.62
CA LEU A 79 -21.93 -0.21 -2.69
C LEU A 79 -22.49 0.97 -3.47
N SER A 80 -23.80 1.01 -3.64
CA SER A 80 -24.50 2.14 -4.27
C SER A 80 -25.10 3.05 -3.20
N LEU A 81 -24.75 4.32 -3.25
CA LEU A 81 -25.18 5.36 -2.33
C LEU A 81 -26.03 6.37 -3.08
N ASN A 82 -27.27 6.59 -2.63
CA ASN A 82 -28.09 7.68 -3.14
C ASN A 82 -27.77 8.94 -2.34
N VAL A 83 -27.05 9.86 -2.97
CA VAL A 83 -26.61 11.11 -2.38
C VAL A 83 -27.53 12.22 -2.86
N ARG A 84 -27.96 13.06 -1.92
CA ARG A 84 -28.72 14.26 -2.23
C ARG A 84 -27.81 15.46 -2.04
N ASP A 85 -27.76 16.33 -3.04
CA ASP A 85 -26.99 17.57 -2.97
C ASP A 85 -27.45 18.44 -1.80
N GLU A 86 -26.58 19.32 -1.30
CA GLU A 86 -26.85 20.21 -0.17
C GLU A 86 -28.07 21.11 -0.42
N ASN A 87 -28.30 21.47 -1.68
CA ASN A 87 -29.47 22.25 -2.11
C ASN A 87 -30.76 21.43 -2.16
N ASN A 88 -30.70 20.11 -1.92
CA ASN A 88 -31.84 19.19 -1.92
C ASN A 88 -32.56 19.06 -3.28
N ILE A 89 -31.99 19.56 -4.38
CA ILE A 89 -32.65 19.61 -5.70
C ILE A 89 -32.38 18.35 -6.53
N ASN A 90 -31.14 17.86 -6.54
CA ASN A 90 -30.74 16.73 -7.38
C ASN A 90 -30.29 15.53 -6.53
N ASN A 91 -30.76 14.34 -6.91
CA ASN A 91 -30.25 13.08 -6.41
C ASN A 91 -29.26 12.52 -7.43
N TYR A 92 -28.12 12.04 -6.95
CA TYR A 92 -27.16 11.32 -7.77
C TYR A 92 -26.72 10.06 -7.03
N THR A 93 -26.31 9.05 -7.81
CA THR A 93 -25.84 7.79 -7.27
C THR A 93 -24.32 7.76 -7.34
N VAL A 94 -23.69 7.44 -6.22
CA VAL A 94 -22.26 7.11 -6.17
C VAL A 94 -22.15 5.63 -5.91
N SER A 95 -21.53 4.90 -6.82
CA SER A 95 -21.27 3.48 -6.67
C SER A 95 -19.79 3.24 -6.45
N PHE A 96 -19.44 2.44 -5.45
CA PHE A 96 -18.10 1.91 -5.25
C PHE A 96 -18.12 0.43 -5.57
N THR A 97 -17.35 0.01 -6.56
CA THR A 97 -17.31 -1.39 -7.01
C THR A 97 -15.90 -1.92 -6.87
N ARG A 98 -15.77 -3.11 -6.27
CA ARG A 98 -14.55 -3.89 -6.41
C ARG A 98 -14.55 -4.52 -7.81
N ILE A 99 -13.65 -4.06 -8.67
CA ILE A 99 -13.49 -4.62 -10.01
C ILE A 99 -12.20 -5.43 -10.09
N LEU A 100 -12.28 -6.56 -10.78
CA LEU A 100 -11.12 -7.26 -11.30
C LEU A 100 -10.61 -6.43 -12.48
N GLY A 101 -9.37 -5.95 -12.44
CA GLY A 101 -8.73 -5.49 -13.68
C GLY A 101 -8.18 -4.08 -13.65
N ARG A 102 -7.00 -3.97 -13.06
CA ARG A 102 -5.92 -3.31 -13.80
C ARG A 102 -4.94 -4.37 -14.28
N VAL A 103 -4.82 -4.50 -15.60
CA VAL A 103 -3.65 -5.12 -16.21
C VAL A 103 -2.58 -4.04 -16.25
N ASN A 104 -1.51 -4.19 -15.48
CA ASN A 104 -0.35 -3.33 -15.67
C ASN A 104 0.17 -3.56 -17.10
N PRO A 105 0.37 -2.52 -17.94
CA PRO A 105 0.76 -2.69 -19.34
C PRO A 105 2.07 -3.45 -19.58
N GLY A 106 2.83 -3.76 -18.52
CA GLY A 106 4.09 -4.51 -18.60
C GLY A 106 4.11 -5.87 -17.90
N ASP A 107 3.08 -6.25 -17.12
CA ASP A 107 3.21 -7.39 -16.19
C ASP A 107 2.07 -8.44 -16.30
N ASN A 108 1.02 -8.19 -17.10
CA ASN A 108 -0.17 -9.07 -17.20
C ASN A 108 -0.87 -9.43 -15.88
N LYS A 109 -0.38 -8.96 -14.73
CA LYS A 109 -1.00 -9.14 -13.42
C LYS A 109 -2.28 -8.34 -13.33
N GLN A 110 -3.33 -8.99 -12.84
CA GLN A 110 -4.63 -8.39 -12.58
C GLN A 110 -4.75 -8.08 -11.10
N TYR A 111 -4.94 -6.80 -10.79
CA TYR A 111 -5.19 -6.35 -9.42
C TYR A 111 -6.66 -5.99 -9.24
N ASP A 112 -7.20 -6.38 -8.08
CA ASP A 112 -8.52 -5.93 -7.67
C ASP A 112 -8.42 -4.52 -7.13
N VAL A 113 -9.26 -3.64 -7.67
CA VAL A 113 -9.24 -2.22 -7.33
C VAL A 113 -10.63 -1.76 -6.92
N ILE A 114 -10.69 -0.67 -6.14
CA ILE A 114 -11.95 0.03 -5.90
C ILE A 114 -12.12 1.10 -6.95
N GLN A 115 -13.20 0.98 -7.72
CA GLN A 115 -13.64 1.99 -8.66
C GLN A 115 -14.82 2.76 -8.07
N MET A 116 -14.78 4.08 -8.18
CA MET A 116 -15.92 4.96 -7.91
C MET A 116 -16.55 5.37 -9.23
N THR A 117 -17.87 5.22 -9.34
CA THR A 117 -18.68 5.73 -10.44
C THR A 117 -19.73 6.68 -9.89
N THR A 118 -19.73 7.92 -10.35
CA THR A 118 -20.77 8.90 -10.00
C THR A 118 -21.71 9.07 -11.19
N GLY A 119 -22.99 8.76 -11.00
CA GLY A 119 -24.04 8.83 -12.01
C GLY A 119 -25.19 9.77 -11.62
N GLY A 120 -25.70 10.51 -12.60
CA GLY A 120 -26.85 11.42 -12.47
C GLY A 120 -27.45 11.71 -13.86
N ASN A 121 -28.06 12.89 -14.04
CA ASN A 121 -28.63 13.29 -15.36
C ASN A 121 -27.56 13.54 -16.45
N SER A 122 -26.27 13.45 -16.11
CA SER A 122 -25.13 13.63 -16.99
C SER A 122 -24.31 12.34 -17.14
N ARG A 123 -23.42 12.29 -18.14
CA ARG A 123 -22.52 11.14 -18.39
C ARG A 123 -21.82 10.70 -17.09
N PRO A 124 -21.82 9.40 -16.76
CA PRO A 124 -21.20 8.92 -15.53
C PRO A 124 -19.70 9.20 -15.55
N PHE A 125 -19.17 9.61 -14.41
CA PHE A 125 -17.73 9.78 -14.20
C PHE A 125 -17.19 8.60 -13.41
N THR A 126 -16.09 8.01 -13.88
CA THR A 126 -15.49 6.81 -13.30
C THR A 126 -14.03 7.07 -12.93
N SER A 127 -13.64 6.71 -11.71
CA SER A 127 -12.27 6.87 -11.19
C SER A 127 -11.83 5.67 -10.35
N ILE A 128 -10.57 5.26 -10.49
CA ILE A 128 -9.96 4.22 -9.65
C ILE A 128 -9.39 4.89 -8.40
N LEU A 129 -9.79 4.41 -7.22
CA LEU A 129 -9.38 4.98 -5.93
C LEU A 129 -8.12 4.33 -5.36
N THR A 130 -7.79 3.13 -5.83
CA THR A 130 -6.67 2.35 -5.30
C THR A 130 -5.43 2.39 -6.19
N SER A 131 -4.25 2.22 -5.59
CA SER A 131 -2.97 2.26 -6.31
C SER A 131 -2.76 0.99 -7.16
N GLN A 132 -1.75 1.02 -8.05
CA GLN A 132 -1.42 -0.12 -8.92
C GLN A 132 -0.80 -1.30 -8.19
N ASN A 133 -0.21 -1.07 -7.02
CA ASN A 133 0.56 -2.08 -6.27
C ASN A 133 -0.24 -2.65 -5.08
N LEU A 134 -1.54 -2.34 -5.04
CA LEU A 134 -2.45 -2.78 -3.99
C LEU A 134 -3.51 -3.70 -4.58
N ASN A 135 -3.52 -4.94 -4.12
CA ASN A 135 -4.56 -5.91 -4.45
C ASN A 135 -5.64 -5.88 -3.37
N ILE A 136 -6.86 -5.48 -3.72
CA ILE A 136 -7.98 -5.44 -2.77
C ILE A 136 -8.50 -6.86 -2.51
N SER A 137 -8.22 -7.37 -1.32
CA SER A 137 -8.63 -8.71 -0.88
C SER A 137 -10.01 -8.72 -0.24
N THR A 138 -10.49 -7.59 0.28
CA THR A 138 -11.78 -7.52 1.00
C THR A 138 -12.45 -6.20 0.72
N PHE A 139 -13.70 -6.25 0.27
CA PHE A 139 -14.61 -5.11 0.28
C PHE A 139 -15.98 -5.63 0.69
N ASN A 140 -16.39 -5.30 1.91
CA ASN A 140 -17.65 -5.78 2.48
C ASN A 140 -18.40 -4.63 3.15
N VAL A 141 -19.73 -4.67 3.05
CA VAL A 141 -20.61 -3.70 3.69
C VAL A 141 -21.69 -4.44 4.47
N GLU A 142 -21.82 -4.10 5.74
CA GLU A 142 -22.83 -4.63 6.65
C GLU A 142 -23.78 -3.50 7.06
N PHE A 143 -25.08 -3.79 7.07
CA PHE A 143 -26.11 -2.84 7.48
C PHE A 143 -26.58 -3.20 8.88
N SER A 144 -26.52 -2.24 9.78
CA SER A 144 -27.19 -2.32 11.07
C SER A 144 -28.52 -1.57 10.98
N PRO A 145 -29.66 -2.27 11.06
CA PRO A 145 -30.97 -1.64 10.99
C PRO A 145 -31.16 -0.68 12.18
N GLY A 146 -31.76 0.47 11.92
CA GLY A 146 -32.00 1.51 12.92
C GLY A 146 -32.34 2.85 12.27
N VAL A 147 -32.66 3.84 13.10
CA VAL A 147 -32.86 5.23 12.68
C VAL A 147 -31.85 6.10 13.44
N PRO A 148 -30.74 6.51 12.82
CA PRO A 148 -30.37 6.30 11.41
C PRO A 148 -29.79 4.91 11.17
N THR A 149 -29.95 4.40 9.95
CA THR A 149 -29.29 3.17 9.50
C THR A 149 -27.78 3.37 9.53
N ILE A 150 -27.06 2.43 10.12
CA ILE A 150 -25.59 2.46 10.19
C ILE A 150 -25.07 1.47 9.16
N ILE A 151 -24.15 1.91 8.31
CA ILE A 151 -23.39 1.02 7.44
C ILE A 151 -22.00 0.82 8.03
N THR A 152 -21.51 -0.41 8.02
CA THR A 152 -20.17 -0.78 8.44
C THR A 152 -19.41 -1.27 7.22
N ILE A 153 -18.38 -0.54 6.82
CA ILE A 153 -17.58 -0.83 5.64
C ILE A 153 -16.27 -1.44 6.10
N THR A 154 -15.91 -2.58 5.51
CA THR A 154 -14.61 -3.23 5.69
C THR A 154 -13.89 -3.23 4.35
N LEU A 155 -12.72 -2.59 4.31
CA LEU A 155 -11.84 -2.59 3.14
C LEU A 155 -10.48 -3.15 3.54
N GLY A 156 -10.01 -4.14 2.80
CA GLY A 156 -8.74 -4.79 3.02
C GLY A 156 -8.00 -5.01 1.72
N GLY A 157 -6.69 -4.93 1.78
CA GLY A 157 -5.82 -5.18 0.64
C GLY A 157 -4.44 -5.66 1.06
N ARG A 158 -3.73 -6.21 0.09
CA ARG A 158 -2.40 -6.77 0.25
C ARG A 158 -1.47 -6.06 -0.72
N THR A 159 -0.31 -5.67 -0.25
CA THR A 159 0.79 -5.30 -1.14
C THR A 159 1.31 -6.58 -1.77
N GLU A 160 1.19 -6.71 -3.08
CA GLU A 160 1.88 -7.80 -3.79
C GLU A 160 3.30 -7.36 -4.12
N GLU A 161 4.22 -8.31 -4.00
CA GLU A 161 5.58 -8.19 -4.51
C GLU A 161 5.47 -8.02 -6.03
N SER A 162 6.06 -6.97 -6.57
CA SER A 162 6.32 -6.91 -8.01
C SER A 162 7.26 -8.07 -8.33
N ASP A 163 6.72 -9.25 -8.67
CA ASP A 163 7.50 -10.30 -9.34
C ASP A 163 7.91 -9.80 -10.72
N ASP A 164 8.83 -8.84 -10.76
CA ASP A 164 9.53 -8.49 -11.98
C ASP A 164 10.58 -9.59 -12.24
N ALA A 165 10.09 -10.80 -12.47
CA ALA A 165 10.88 -11.94 -12.93
C ALA A 165 11.36 -11.74 -14.38
N THR A 166 10.81 -10.74 -15.09
CA THR A 166 11.22 -10.31 -16.43
C THR A 166 12.25 -9.16 -16.45
N ALA A 167 12.56 -8.51 -15.33
CA ALA A 167 13.69 -7.56 -15.23
C ALA A 167 15.07 -8.24 -15.13
N THR A 168 15.22 -9.47 -15.60
CA THR A 168 16.51 -10.19 -15.65
C THR A 168 17.47 -9.69 -16.74
N THR A 169 17.15 -8.61 -17.46
CA THR A 169 18.06 -8.10 -18.51
C THR A 169 18.21 -6.58 -18.54
N ARG A 170 18.03 -5.84 -17.44
CA ARG A 170 18.62 -4.49 -17.30
C ARG A 170 19.03 -4.22 -15.86
N GLN A 171 20.33 -4.33 -15.61
CA GLN A 171 21.09 -3.84 -14.45
C GLN A 171 20.29 -2.93 -13.50
N GLY A 172 19.80 -3.51 -12.41
CA GLY A 172 19.03 -2.79 -11.39
C GLY A 172 18.20 -3.79 -10.60
N GLN A 173 18.83 -4.37 -9.59
CA GLN A 173 18.27 -5.40 -8.71
C GLN A 173 16.82 -5.09 -8.29
N SER A 174 15.93 -6.05 -8.47
CA SER A 174 14.57 -6.07 -7.90
C SER A 174 14.67 -5.87 -6.38
N THR A 175 14.39 -4.64 -5.95
CA THR A 175 14.59 -4.20 -4.57
C THR A 175 13.31 -4.24 -3.75
N GLU A 176 12.32 -5.08 -4.10
CA GLU A 176 11.01 -5.11 -3.42
C GLU A 176 10.76 -6.37 -2.58
N GLN A 177 11.80 -7.15 -2.25
CA GLN A 177 11.72 -8.20 -1.23
C GLN A 177 11.88 -7.63 0.17
N GLY A 178 10.93 -6.83 0.61
CA GLY A 178 11.02 -6.17 1.91
C GLY A 178 10.21 -6.78 3.04
N LEU A 179 9.20 -7.63 2.77
CA LEU A 179 8.34 -8.17 3.84
C LEU A 179 7.86 -9.61 3.66
N SER A 180 8.29 -10.33 2.61
CA SER A 180 8.00 -11.77 2.49
C SER A 180 8.98 -12.59 3.33
N ARG A 181 8.88 -12.50 4.65
CA ARG A 181 9.35 -13.57 5.54
C ARG A 181 8.14 -14.48 5.77
N ASN A 182 8.14 -15.68 5.19
CA ASN A 182 7.08 -16.70 5.27
C ASN A 182 5.77 -16.44 4.52
N GLY A 183 5.76 -15.80 3.34
CA GLY A 183 4.54 -15.69 2.52
C GLY A 183 3.37 -14.93 3.17
N THR A 184 3.67 -14.21 4.26
CA THR A 184 2.69 -13.38 4.97
C THR A 184 2.81 -11.97 4.43
N PHE A 185 2.18 -11.73 3.28
CA PHE A 185 2.01 -10.40 2.72
C PHE A 185 1.42 -9.45 3.76
N GLY A 186 1.88 -8.19 3.78
CA GLY A 186 1.32 -7.15 4.63
C GLY A 186 -0.15 -6.92 4.29
N GLU A 187 -1.04 -7.63 4.99
CA GLU A 187 -2.47 -7.41 4.87
C GLU A 187 -2.83 -6.19 5.70
N VAL A 188 -3.47 -5.24 5.05
CA VAL A 188 -3.99 -4.05 5.68
C VAL A 188 -5.50 -4.12 5.61
N ARG A 189 -6.15 -3.98 6.76
CA ARG A 189 -7.62 -3.99 6.84
C ARG A 189 -8.10 -2.83 7.69
N PHE A 190 -9.04 -2.07 7.13
CA PHE A 190 -9.73 -0.99 7.82
C PHE A 190 -11.23 -1.31 7.90
N ARG A 191 -11.81 -0.97 9.05
CA ARG A 191 -13.26 -1.06 9.29
C ARG A 191 -13.74 0.28 9.81
N THR A 192 -14.82 0.79 9.25
CA THR A 192 -15.45 2.03 9.70
C THR A 192 -16.96 1.86 9.71
N SER A 193 -17.63 2.55 10.63
CA SER A 193 -19.09 2.58 10.72
C SER A 193 -19.58 4.00 10.59
N VAL A 194 -20.64 4.20 9.82
CA VAL A 194 -21.16 5.52 9.49
C VAL A 194 -22.68 5.48 9.39
N ALA A 195 -23.33 6.45 10.03
CA ALA A 195 -24.76 6.65 9.95
C ALA A 195 -25.13 7.39 8.64
N LEU A 196 -26.19 6.92 7.99
CA LEU A 196 -26.76 7.59 6.81
C LEU A 196 -27.50 8.88 7.23
N ARG A 197 -27.51 9.89 6.36
CA ARG A 197 -28.15 11.19 6.61
C ARG A 197 -29.63 11.16 6.22
N GLY A 198 -30.48 11.76 7.06
CA GLY A 198 -31.86 12.08 6.67
C GLY A 198 -32.90 10.96 6.86
N GLN A 199 -32.69 10.07 7.82
CA GLN A 199 -33.74 9.15 8.29
C GLN A 199 -34.51 9.68 9.52
N TYR A 200 -34.15 10.85 10.04
CA TYR A 200 -34.97 11.54 11.04
C TYR A 200 -36.15 12.18 10.32
N TYR A 201 -37.35 11.77 10.69
CA TYR A 201 -38.63 12.34 10.25
C TYR A 201 -38.69 13.85 10.50
#